data_AF-A0A2V9XA93-F1
#
_entry.id   AF-A0A2V9XA93-F1
#
_cell.length_a   1.000
_cell.length_b   1.000
_cell.length_c   1.000
_cell.angle_alpha   90.00
_cell.angle_beta   90.00
_cell.angle_gamma   90.00
#
_symmetry.space_group_name_H-M   'P 1'
#
loop_
_entity.id
_entity.type
_entity.pdbx_description
1 polymer ?
#
loop_
_entity_poly.entity_id
_entity_poly.type
_entity_poly.pdbx_seq_one_letter_code
_entity_poly.pdbx_strand_id
1 'polypeptide(L)'
;MAIGIELDLEPGISIIAERAQALTGATGAAIALRKGDEIVCRARTGRTAPDLGVRLQANSGLSAESVRTGEVLLCDDTESDPFVDLASCRRLGVRSILVAPLRQFRRTLGIFEVLSSAPHAFDHTDATTMQFLASMTVAAISRLSLIRPLRD
;
A
#
# COMPACT_ATOMS: atom_id res chain seq x y z
N MET A 1 -20.67 26.14 -18.03
CA MET A 1 -20.76 25.05 -17.05
C MET A 1 -19.80 23.95 -17.50
N ALA A 2 -18.54 24.02 -17.08
CA ALA A 2 -17.57 22.97 -17.41
C ALA A 2 -17.81 21.80 -16.45
N ILE A 3 -18.28 20.68 -16.97
CA ILE A 3 -18.32 19.41 -16.24
C ILE A 3 -16.85 18.97 -16.16
N GLY A 4 -16.12 19.49 -15.19
CA GLY A 4 -14.82 18.97 -14.83
C GLY A 4 -15.04 17.55 -14.34
N ILE A 5 -14.63 16.57 -15.11
CA ILE A 5 -14.52 15.19 -14.64
C ILE A 5 -13.44 15.25 -13.56
N GLU A 6 -13.84 15.38 -12.30
CA GLU A 6 -12.95 15.17 -11.17
C GLU A 6 -12.58 13.69 -11.23
N LEU A 7 -11.44 13.38 -11.86
CA LEU A 7 -10.93 12.02 -11.91
C LEU A 7 -10.56 11.64 -10.49
N ASP A 8 -11.49 10.94 -9.84
CA ASP A 8 -11.25 10.32 -8.56
C ASP A 8 -10.14 9.27 -8.74
N LEU A 9 -9.15 9.33 -7.85
CA LEU A 9 -8.02 8.41 -7.85
C LEU A 9 -8.47 7.01 -7.41
N GLU A 10 -9.55 6.96 -6.64
CA GLU A 10 -9.95 5.81 -5.84
C GLU A 10 -10.34 4.59 -6.67
N PRO A 11 -11.12 4.72 -7.75
CA PRO A 11 -11.41 3.60 -8.64
C PRO A 11 -10.15 2.98 -9.24
N GLY A 12 -9.18 3.82 -9.64
CA GLY A 12 -7.93 3.36 -10.25
C GLY A 12 -7.04 2.59 -9.29
N ILE A 13 -6.82 3.13 -8.09
CA ILE A 13 -6.00 2.46 -7.07
C ILE A 13 -6.71 1.21 -6.50
N SER A 14 -8.04 1.21 -6.44
CA SER A 14 -8.81 0.02 -6.00
C SER A 14 -8.60 -1.16 -6.95
N ILE A 15 -8.67 -0.92 -8.26
CA ILE A 15 -8.38 -1.96 -9.25
C ILE A 15 -6.95 -2.49 -9.08
N ILE A 16 -5.97 -1.62 -8.83
CA ILE A 16 -4.59 -2.08 -8.65
C ILE A 16 -4.46 -2.94 -7.38
N ALA A 17 -5.11 -2.56 -6.28
CA ALA A 17 -5.13 -3.37 -5.05
C ALA A 17 -5.76 -4.75 -5.29
N GLU A 18 -6.87 -4.82 -6.02
CA GLU A 18 -7.49 -6.09 -6.44
C GLU A 18 -6.55 -6.96 -7.27
N ARG A 19 -5.81 -6.36 -8.21
CA ARG A 19 -4.83 -7.09 -9.02
C ARG A 19 -3.66 -7.60 -8.19
N ALA A 20 -3.14 -6.81 -7.26
CA ALA A 20 -2.09 -7.27 -6.36
C ALA A 20 -2.55 -8.46 -5.52
N GLN A 21 -3.76 -8.40 -4.95
CA GLN A 21 -4.32 -9.52 -4.19
C GLN A 21 -4.42 -10.78 -5.07
N ALA A 22 -4.96 -10.66 -6.28
CA ALA A 22 -5.14 -11.80 -7.18
C ALA A 22 -3.81 -12.41 -7.67
N LEU A 23 -2.81 -11.57 -7.97
CA LEU A 23 -1.52 -12.03 -8.50
C LEU A 23 -0.62 -12.66 -7.45
N THR A 24 -0.72 -12.21 -6.19
CA THR A 24 0.11 -12.71 -5.07
C THR A 24 -0.59 -13.78 -4.24
N GLY A 25 -1.86 -14.09 -4.51
CA GLY A 25 -2.66 -14.98 -3.68
C GLY A 25 -2.93 -14.47 -2.26
N ALA A 26 -2.67 -13.18 -1.99
CA ALA A 26 -2.88 -12.58 -0.68
C ALA A 26 -4.34 -12.66 -0.22
N THR A 27 -4.56 -12.64 1.09
CA THR A 27 -5.91 -12.57 1.66
C THR A 27 -6.43 -11.14 1.80
N GLY A 28 -5.58 -10.16 1.48
CA GLY A 28 -5.93 -8.75 1.40
C GLY A 28 -4.79 -7.91 0.83
N ALA A 29 -5.14 -6.73 0.33
CA ALA A 29 -4.20 -5.74 -0.16
C ALA A 29 -4.69 -4.33 0.19
N ALA A 30 -3.77 -3.39 0.39
CA ALA A 30 -4.10 -2.01 0.69
C ALA A 30 -3.11 -1.02 0.07
N ILE A 31 -3.64 0.07 -0.45
CA ILE A 31 -2.86 1.24 -0.86
C ILE A 31 -3.18 2.36 0.11
N ALA A 32 -2.14 2.88 0.75
CA ALA A 32 -2.25 3.98 1.68
C ALA A 32 -1.40 5.16 1.21
N LEU A 33 -2.00 6.34 1.18
CA LEU A 33 -1.41 7.54 0.58
C LEU A 33 -1.13 8.59 1.65
N ARG A 34 -0.06 9.37 1.41
CA ARG A 34 0.35 10.43 2.31
C ARG A 34 -0.67 11.58 2.29
N LYS A 35 -1.10 12.01 3.47
CA LYS A 35 -1.94 13.18 3.71
C LYS A 35 -1.31 14.01 4.84
N GLY A 36 -0.56 15.05 4.47
CA GLY A 36 0.31 15.77 5.41
C GLY A 36 1.41 14.84 5.93
N ASP A 37 1.49 14.70 7.24
CA ASP A 37 2.46 13.84 7.92
C ASP A 37 1.98 12.39 8.11
N GLU A 38 0.72 12.11 7.75
CA GLU A 38 0.07 10.80 7.94
C GLU A 38 0.06 9.98 6.65
N ILE A 39 -0.01 8.65 6.77
CA ILE A 39 -0.30 7.74 5.66
C ILE A 39 -1.65 7.09 5.94
N VAL A 40 -2.60 7.24 5.01
CA VAL A 40 -4.00 6.87 5.21
C VAL A 40 -4.43 5.85 4.17
N CYS A 41 -5.08 4.77 4.58
CA CYS A 41 -5.64 3.76 3.68
C CYS A 41 -6.70 4.38 2.77
N ARG A 42 -6.49 4.29 1.44
CA ARG A 42 -7.36 4.86 0.40
C ARG A 42 -7.94 3.83 -0.56
N ALA A 43 -7.32 2.67 -0.66
CA ALA A 43 -7.91 1.51 -1.30
C ALA A 43 -7.58 0.26 -0.49
N ARG A 44 -8.53 -0.67 -0.44
CA ARG A 44 -8.37 -1.97 0.18
C ARG A 44 -9.11 -3.04 -0.60
N THR A 45 -8.68 -4.28 -0.45
CA THR A 45 -9.43 -5.47 -0.86
C THR A 45 -9.10 -6.63 0.07
N GLY A 46 -9.97 -7.63 0.12
CA GLY A 46 -9.82 -8.82 0.96
C GLY A 46 -9.96 -8.53 2.46
N ARG A 47 -9.93 -9.60 3.25
CA ARG A 47 -10.32 -9.58 4.68
C ARG A 47 -9.23 -9.08 5.62
N THR A 48 -7.96 -9.28 5.27
CA THR A 48 -6.80 -8.92 6.09
C THR A 48 -6.32 -7.48 5.90
N ALA A 49 -6.91 -6.75 4.94
CA ALA A 49 -6.56 -5.36 4.70
C ALA A 49 -7.16 -4.39 5.75
N PRO A 50 -6.44 -3.31 6.11
CA PRO A 50 -6.95 -2.26 6.99
C PRO A 50 -8.16 -1.54 6.37
N ASP A 51 -9.06 -1.05 7.22
CA ASP A 51 -10.22 -0.26 6.80
C ASP A 51 -9.83 1.05 6.11
N LEU A 52 -10.69 1.51 5.19
CA LEU A 52 -10.52 2.81 4.54
C LEU A 52 -10.51 3.93 5.59
N GLY A 53 -9.61 4.89 5.43
CA GLY A 53 -9.45 6.02 6.36
C GLY A 53 -8.61 5.72 7.60
N VAL A 54 -8.23 4.45 7.86
CA VAL A 54 -7.29 4.12 8.92
C VAL A 54 -5.92 4.71 8.61
N ARG A 55 -5.29 5.29 9.65
CA ARG A 55 -3.92 5.78 9.61
C ARG A 55 -2.96 4.63 9.84
N LEU A 56 -2.07 4.40 8.89
CA LEU A 56 -0.97 3.47 9.06
C LEU A 56 0.18 4.17 9.75
N GLN A 57 0.91 3.44 10.59
CA GLN A 57 2.05 4.00 11.31
C GLN A 57 3.17 4.29 10.31
N ALA A 58 3.30 5.57 9.94
CA ALA A 58 4.32 6.04 9.01
C ALA A 58 5.70 6.24 9.67
N ASN A 59 5.77 6.16 11.00
CA ASN A 59 6.94 6.52 11.80
C ASN A 59 7.60 5.32 12.51
N SER A 60 6.94 4.16 12.51
CA SER A 60 7.44 2.95 13.14
C SER A 60 6.92 1.71 12.42
N GLY A 61 7.77 0.69 12.39
CA GLY A 61 7.49 -0.63 11.87
C GLY A 61 7.75 -0.82 10.38
N LEU A 62 7.38 -2.00 9.86
CA LEU A 62 7.71 -2.45 8.50
C LEU A 62 7.32 -1.45 7.41
N SER A 63 6.13 -0.87 7.52
CA SER A 63 5.62 0.16 6.60
C SER A 63 6.50 1.42 6.59
N ALA A 64 6.89 1.90 7.77
CA ALA A 64 7.76 3.06 7.92
C ALA A 64 9.18 2.79 7.43
N GLU A 65 9.69 1.58 7.68
CA GLU A 65 11.00 1.13 7.22
C GLU A 65 11.07 1.09 5.69
N SER A 66 10.04 0.55 5.03
CA SER A 66 9.93 0.54 3.56
C SER A 66 9.89 1.96 2.99
N VAL A 67 9.19 2.89 3.63
CA VAL A 67 9.21 4.31 3.25
C VAL A 67 10.60 4.92 3.37
N ARG A 68 11.36 4.56 4.42
CA ARG A 68 12.68 5.11 4.74
C ARG A 68 13.76 4.60 3.80
N THR A 69 13.86 3.28 3.60
CA THR A 69 14.83 2.65 2.70
C THR A 69 14.43 2.86 1.24
N GLY A 70 13.13 2.84 0.98
CA GLY A 70 12.57 2.82 -0.36
C GLY A 70 12.63 1.45 -1.02
N GLU A 71 12.80 0.41 -0.22
CA GLU A 71 12.86 -0.97 -0.67
C GLU A 71 11.55 -1.70 -0.37
N VAL A 72 11.30 -2.75 -1.16
CA VAL A 72 10.24 -3.71 -0.87
C VAL A 72 10.69 -4.56 0.30
N LEU A 73 9.87 -4.66 1.34
CA LEU A 73 10.17 -5.42 2.54
C LEU A 73 9.19 -6.57 2.70
N LEU A 74 9.70 -7.71 3.15
CA LEU A 74 8.95 -8.93 3.43
C LEU A 74 9.03 -9.24 4.92
N CYS A 75 7.88 -9.45 5.53
CA CYS A 75 7.72 -10.07 6.84
C CYS A 75 7.11 -11.46 6.64
N ASP A 76 7.91 -12.47 6.91
CA ASP A 76 7.57 -13.88 6.76
C ASP A 76 6.55 -14.36 7.81
N ASP A 77 6.73 -13.97 9.08
CA ASP A 77 5.76 -14.23 10.14
C ASP A 77 5.68 -13.07 11.13
N THR A 78 4.52 -12.41 11.18
CA THR A 78 4.24 -11.28 12.08
C THR A 78 4.38 -11.62 13.55
N GLU A 79 4.23 -12.90 13.93
CA GLU A 79 4.39 -13.36 15.32
C GLU A 79 5.87 -13.39 15.76
N SER A 80 6.81 -13.36 14.81
CA SER A 80 8.25 -13.43 15.07
C SER A 80 9.01 -12.14 14.72
N ASP A 81 8.38 -11.21 14.01
CA ASP A 81 8.99 -9.99 13.54
C ASP A 81 8.85 -8.85 14.56
N PRO A 82 9.95 -8.33 15.14
CA PRO A 82 9.89 -7.26 16.13
C PRO A 82 9.52 -5.89 15.54
N PHE A 83 9.52 -5.75 14.22
CA PHE A 83 9.22 -4.49 13.53
C PHE A 83 7.77 -4.38 13.08
N VAL A 84 6.90 -5.36 13.36
CA VAL A 84 5.46 -5.20 13.05
C VAL A 84 4.66 -4.73 14.26
N ASP A 85 3.57 -4.00 14.02
CA ASP A 85 2.53 -3.81 15.04
C ASP A 85 1.76 -5.12 15.21
N LEU A 86 2.25 -5.98 16.09
CA LEU A 86 1.68 -7.30 16.36
C LEU A 86 0.20 -7.22 16.79
N ALA A 87 -0.20 -6.19 17.54
CA ALA A 87 -1.58 -6.06 18.00
C ALA A 87 -2.52 -5.77 16.82
N SER A 88 -2.12 -4.91 15.89
CA SER A 88 -2.86 -4.66 14.65
C SER A 88 -2.85 -5.89 13.73
N CYS A 89 -1.72 -6.58 13.59
CA CYS A 89 -1.62 -7.80 12.80
C CYS A 89 -2.59 -8.88 13.31
N ARG A 90 -2.60 -9.15 14.62
CA ARG A 90 -3.53 -10.11 15.24
C ARG A 90 -4.99 -9.72 15.06
N ARG A 91 -5.33 -8.43 15.24
CA ARG A 91 -6.70 -7.93 15.04
C ARG A 91 -7.18 -8.10 13.60
N LEU A 92 -6.30 -7.94 12.62
CA LEU A 92 -6.60 -8.11 11.20
C LEU A 92 -6.43 -9.57 10.72
N GLY A 93 -5.92 -10.47 11.55
CA GLY A 93 -5.63 -11.85 11.18
C GLY A 93 -4.47 -11.99 10.19
N VAL A 94 -3.49 -11.10 10.25
CA VAL A 94 -2.32 -11.05 9.36
C VAL A 94 -1.17 -11.85 9.96
N ARG A 95 -0.58 -12.73 9.16
CA ARG A 95 0.57 -13.57 9.48
C ARG A 95 1.77 -13.33 8.60
N SER A 96 1.63 -12.85 7.36
CA SER A 96 2.77 -12.35 6.58
C SER A 96 2.40 -11.08 5.83
N ILE A 97 3.40 -10.27 5.52
CA ILE A 97 3.23 -8.94 4.92
C ILE A 97 4.31 -8.71 3.87
N LEU A 98 3.94 -8.19 2.72
CA LEU A 98 4.88 -7.62 1.78
C LEU A 98 4.49 -6.16 1.52
N VAL A 99 5.44 -5.25 1.77
CA VAL A 99 5.26 -3.80 1.71
C VAL A 99 6.15 -3.23 0.60
N ALA A 100 5.57 -2.46 -0.30
CA ALA A 100 6.29 -1.69 -1.31
C ALA A 100 6.06 -0.18 -1.13
N PRO A 101 7.09 0.67 -1.23
CA PRO A 101 6.93 2.10 -1.11
C PRO A 101 6.50 2.71 -2.45
N LEU A 102 5.53 3.63 -2.42
CA LEU A 102 5.09 4.37 -3.60
C LEU A 102 5.96 5.63 -3.74
N ARG A 103 7.09 5.52 -4.44
CA ARG A 103 8.06 6.63 -4.58
C ARG A 103 7.97 7.29 -5.95
N GLN A 104 7.97 8.62 -5.94
CA GLN A 104 8.17 9.46 -7.11
C GLN A 104 9.41 10.32 -6.89
N PHE A 105 10.50 10.03 -7.62
CA PHE A 105 11.82 10.62 -7.38
C PHE A 105 12.24 10.46 -5.90
N ARG A 106 12.51 11.58 -5.20
CA ARG A 106 12.87 11.58 -3.76
C ARG A 106 11.68 11.71 -2.82
N ARG A 107 10.45 11.75 -3.33
CA ARG A 107 9.23 11.92 -2.54
C ARG A 107 8.48 10.60 -2.42
N THR A 108 8.10 10.23 -1.19
CA THR A 108 7.22 9.08 -0.95
C THR A 108 5.76 9.54 -0.94
N LEU A 109 4.98 9.04 -1.91
CA LEU A 109 3.55 9.30 -2.07
C LEU A 109 2.69 8.45 -1.13
N GLY A 110 3.20 7.30 -0.69
CA GLY A 110 2.46 6.34 0.12
C GLY A 110 3.14 4.98 0.19
N ILE A 111 2.37 3.95 0.53
CA ILE A 111 2.78 2.55 0.56
C ILE A 111 1.71 1.66 -0.06
N PHE A 112 2.13 0.49 -0.52
CA PHE A 112 1.29 -0.56 -1.06
C PHE A 112 1.64 -1.88 -0.38
N GLU A 113 0.66 -2.50 0.25
CA GLU A 113 0.82 -3.70 1.05
C GLU A 113 -0.05 -4.84 0.50
N VAL A 114 0.50 -6.05 0.50
CA VAL A 114 -0.27 -7.30 0.44
C VAL A 114 -0.09 -8.05 1.75
N LEU A 115 -1.18 -8.64 2.24
CA LEU A 115 -1.26 -9.24 3.57
C LEU A 115 -1.89 -10.63 3.48
N SER A 116 -1.30 -11.60 4.17
CA SER A 116 -1.82 -12.97 4.22
C SER A 116 -2.17 -13.39 5.64
N SER A 117 -3.18 -14.24 5.79
CA SER A 117 -3.49 -14.92 7.05
C SER A 117 -2.63 -16.17 7.29
N ALA A 118 -1.77 -16.54 6.35
CA ALA A 118 -0.78 -17.61 6.49
C ALA A 118 0.64 -17.00 6.63
N PRO A 119 1.52 -17.56 7.48
CA PRO A 119 2.93 -17.20 7.48
C PRO A 119 3.59 -17.69 6.18
N HIS A 120 4.71 -17.09 5.79
CA HIS A 120 5.51 -17.44 4.61
C HIS A 120 4.70 -17.51 3.30
N ALA A 121 3.69 -16.66 3.17
CA ALA A 121 2.80 -16.70 2.01
C ALA A 121 3.37 -16.01 0.76
N PHE A 122 4.49 -15.29 0.89
CA PHE A 122 5.05 -14.50 -0.21
C PHE A 122 6.50 -14.86 -0.47
N ASP A 123 6.91 -14.76 -1.73
CA ASP A 123 8.27 -15.02 -2.16
C ASP A 123 8.89 -13.84 -2.95
N HIS A 124 10.04 -14.09 -3.58
CA HIS A 124 10.74 -13.09 -4.37
C HIS A 124 9.99 -12.69 -5.67
N THR A 125 9.20 -13.61 -6.22
CA THR A 125 8.34 -13.33 -7.37
C THR A 125 7.25 -12.33 -6.97
N ASP A 126 6.63 -12.53 -5.82
CA ASP A 126 5.64 -11.58 -5.27
C ASP A 126 6.25 -10.20 -5.01
N ALA A 127 7.48 -10.15 -4.50
CA ALA A 127 8.21 -8.89 -4.31
C ALA A 127 8.43 -8.16 -5.64
N THR A 128 8.79 -8.89 -6.69
CA THR A 128 8.97 -8.34 -8.04
C THR A 128 7.65 -7.83 -8.62
N THR A 129 6.57 -8.59 -8.45
CA THR A 129 5.21 -8.18 -8.84
C THR A 129 4.80 -6.90 -8.11
N MET A 130 5.05 -6.82 -6.81
CA MET A 130 4.73 -5.65 -6.00
C MET A 130 5.54 -4.41 -6.39
N GLN A 131 6.82 -4.57 -6.73
CA GLN A 131 7.64 -3.48 -7.26
C GLN A 131 7.08 -2.91 -8.58
N PHE A 132 6.62 -3.79 -9.48
CA PHE A 132 6.00 -3.39 -10.74
C PHE A 132 4.66 -2.67 -10.51
N LEU A 133 3.77 -3.24 -9.69
CA LEU A 133 2.46 -2.65 -9.40
C LEU A 133 2.58 -1.33 -8.61
N ALA A 134 3.57 -1.20 -7.72
CA ALA A 134 3.90 0.06 -7.05
C ALA A 134 4.28 1.14 -8.08
N SER A 135 5.09 0.80 -9.08
CA SER A 135 5.48 1.73 -10.15
C SER A 135 4.27 2.16 -11.00
N MET A 136 3.37 1.23 -11.34
CA MET A 136 2.11 1.55 -12.02
C MET A 136 1.20 2.45 -11.18
N THR A 137 1.11 2.20 -9.88
CA THR A 137 0.33 3.00 -8.94
C THR A 137 0.85 4.43 -8.90
N VAL A 138 2.17 4.62 -8.79
CA VAL A 138 2.80 5.95 -8.84
C VAL A 138 2.48 6.66 -10.16
N ALA A 139 2.56 5.97 -11.29
CA ALA A 139 2.24 6.55 -12.60
C ALA A 139 0.76 6.99 -12.69
N ALA A 140 -0.17 6.17 -12.19
CA ALA A 140 -1.59 6.49 -12.13
C ALA A 140 -1.86 7.73 -11.26
N ILE A 141 -1.31 7.76 -10.05
CA ILE A 141 -1.42 8.91 -9.12
C ILE A 141 -0.87 10.18 -9.76
N SER A 142 0.30 10.09 -10.38
CA SER A 142 0.99 11.24 -10.98
C SER A 142 0.17 11.84 -12.12
N ARG A 143 -0.43 11.00 -12.97
CA ARG A 143 -1.27 11.45 -14.08
C ARG A 143 -2.49 12.22 -13.61
N LEU A 144 -3.14 11.77 -12.54
CA LEU A 144 -4.32 12.42 -11.98
C LEU A 144 -3.97 13.72 -11.25
N SER A 145 -2.80 13.76 -10.61
CA SER A 145 -2.29 14.96 -9.93
C SER A 145 -1.97 16.10 -10.91
N LEU A 146 -1.50 15.76 -12.12
CA LEU A 146 -1.20 16.74 -13.18
C LEU A 146 -2.45 17.33 -13.85
N ILE A 147 -3.59 16.65 -13.75
CA ILE A 147 -4.87 17.10 -14.34
C ILE A 147 -5.59 18.08 -13.40
N ARG A 148 -5.17 18.18 -12.13
CA ARG A 148 -5.70 19.15 -11.18
C ARG A 148 -5.05 20.53 -11.44
N PRO A 149 -5.79 21.56 -11.89
CA PRO A 149 -5.20 22.87 -12.09
C PRO A 149 -4.67 23.38 -10.74
N LEU A 150 -3.47 23.94 -10.76
CA LEU A 150 -2.90 24.71 -9.65
C LEU A 150 -3.95 25.76 -9.26
N ARG A 151 -4.59 25.56 -8.10
CA ARG A 151 -5.29 26.66 -7.44
C ARG A 151 -4.23 27.39 -6.63
N ASP A 152 -3.81 28.54 -7.16
CA ASP A 152 -3.18 29.62 -6.39
C ASP A 152 -4.16 30.12 -5.30
#